data_AF-A0AAW2N128-F1
#
_entry.id   AF-A0AAW2N128-F1
#
_cell.length_a   1.000
_cell.length_b   1.000
_cell.length_c   1.000
_cell.angle_alpha   90.00
_cell.angle_beta   90.00
_cell.angle_gamma   90.00
#
_symmetry.space_group_name_H-M   'P 1'
#
loop_
_entity.id
_entity.type
_entity.pdbx_description
1 polymer ?
#
loop_
_entity_poly.entity_id
_entity_poly.type
_entity_poly.pdbx_seq_one_letter_code
_entity_poly.pdbx_strand_id
1 'polypeptide(L)'
;VKCGVHGDTGPACNAAGMIDRMILGVQHLYRRPIYARTKVKCGVHGDTGPACNAAGMIDRMILGVQHLYRRPIYARTKQCSINSPDYGPLPPNAPSWCQAPFDPEGILSTVMAIVTCLIGLQFGHIIVHFKDHRNRLLLWLAPSSAFIVLGLLCDVF
;
A
#
# COMPACT_ATOMS: atom_id res chain seq x y z
N VAL A 1 -26.84 -5.94 15.99
CA VAL A 1 -26.84 -4.83 14.99
C VAL A 1 -28.28 -4.37 14.85
N LYS A 2 -28.56 -3.07 15.01
CA LYS A 2 -29.89 -2.53 14.67
C LYS A 2 -29.90 -2.30 13.16
N CYS A 3 -30.46 -3.24 12.43
CA CYS A 3 -30.72 -3.06 11.00
C CYS A 3 -31.97 -2.17 10.86
N GLY A 4 -31.94 -1.27 9.87
CA GLY A 4 -33.01 -0.32 9.61
C GLY A 4 -34.20 -0.95 8.87
N VAL A 5 -34.68 -0.22 7.86
CA VAL A 5 -35.84 -0.57 7.00
C VAL A 5 -35.67 -1.89 6.26
N HIS A 6 -36.81 -2.54 5.96
CA HIS A 6 -36.88 -3.77 5.17
C HIS A 6 -36.24 -3.58 3.79
N GLY A 7 -35.31 -4.47 3.41
CA GLY A 7 -34.59 -4.40 2.12
C GLY A 7 -33.21 -3.73 2.16
N ASP A 8 -32.65 -3.45 3.34
CA ASP A 8 -31.29 -2.93 3.49
C ASP A 8 -30.24 -3.88 2.88
N THR A 9 -29.59 -3.46 1.79
CA THR A 9 -28.53 -4.21 1.12
C THR A 9 -27.15 -4.02 1.76
N GLY A 10 -27.09 -3.32 2.90
CA GLY A 10 -25.88 -3.12 3.67
C GLY A 10 -25.21 -4.45 4.07
N PRO A 11 -23.87 -4.52 4.13
CA PRO A 11 -23.14 -5.79 4.31
C PRO A 11 -23.50 -6.57 5.60
N ALA A 12 -24.04 -5.87 6.60
CA ALA A 12 -24.43 -6.44 7.89
C ALA A 12 -25.95 -6.67 8.02
N CYS A 13 -26.75 -6.20 7.08
CA CYS A 13 -28.22 -6.18 7.15
C CYS A 13 -28.90 -6.80 5.91
N ASN A 14 -28.11 -7.21 4.91
CA ASN A 14 -28.58 -8.01 3.78
C ASN A 14 -28.91 -9.46 4.19
N ALA A 15 -29.60 -10.18 3.31
CA ALA A 15 -30.05 -11.55 3.55
C ALA A 15 -28.89 -12.50 3.90
N ALA A 16 -27.75 -12.37 3.21
CA ALA A 16 -26.56 -13.17 3.49
C ALA A 16 -26.03 -12.93 4.91
N GLY A 17 -25.93 -11.67 5.35
CA GLY A 17 -25.49 -11.32 6.70
C GLY A 17 -26.48 -11.72 7.80
N MET A 18 -27.76 -11.89 7.48
CA MET A 18 -28.78 -12.41 8.40
C MET A 18 -28.67 -13.93 8.57
N ILE A 19 -28.50 -14.67 7.47
CA ILE A 19 -28.31 -16.13 7.48
C ILE A 19 -27.00 -16.50 8.18
N ASP A 20 -25.91 -15.80 7.89
CA ASP A 20 -24.59 -16.02 8.50
C ASP A 20 -24.64 -15.89 10.04
N ARG A 21 -25.38 -14.90 10.56
CA ARG A 21 -25.63 -14.75 12.01
C ARG A 21 -26.45 -15.86 12.61
N MET A 22 -27.45 -16.34 11.88
CA MET A 22 -28.39 -17.35 12.35
C MET A 22 -27.70 -18.71 12.48
N ILE A 23 -26.79 -19.02 11.55
CA ILE A 23 -26.10 -20.31 11.49
C ILE A 23 -24.83 -20.32 12.36
N LEU A 24 -24.00 -19.28 12.31
CA LEU A 24 -22.67 -19.28 12.95
C LEU A 24 -22.61 -18.46 14.25
N GLY A 25 -23.72 -17.80 14.62
CA GLY A 25 -23.79 -16.95 15.80
C GLY A 25 -23.01 -15.63 15.66
N VAL A 26 -23.30 -14.67 16.55
CA VAL A 26 -22.68 -13.32 16.51
C VAL A 26 -21.18 -13.33 16.83
N GLN A 27 -20.64 -14.46 17.29
CA GLN A 27 -19.22 -14.62 17.63
C GLN A 27 -18.35 -14.93 16.40
N HIS A 28 -18.93 -15.52 15.34
CA HIS A 28 -18.20 -15.82 14.10
C HIS A 28 -18.16 -14.63 13.14
N LEU A 29 -19.08 -13.68 13.29
CA LEU A 29 -18.94 -12.37 12.67
C LEU A 29 -17.71 -11.67 13.23
N TYR A 30 -16.75 -11.43 12.35
CA TYR A 30 -15.56 -10.67 12.67
C TYR A 30 -15.96 -9.38 13.41
N ARG A 31 -15.56 -9.25 14.68
CA ARG A 31 -15.94 -8.16 15.62
C ARG A 31 -15.72 -6.74 15.04
N ARG A 32 -14.93 -6.65 13.95
CA ARG A 32 -14.84 -5.53 13.02
C ARG A 32 -14.81 -6.07 11.57
N PRO A 33 -15.83 -5.87 10.74
CA PRO A 33 -15.81 -6.43 9.39
C PRO A 33 -14.59 -5.91 8.61
N ILE A 34 -14.03 -6.75 7.72
CA ILE A 34 -12.76 -6.46 7.00
C ILE A 34 -12.83 -5.10 6.29
N TYR A 35 -13.99 -4.71 5.76
CA TYR A 35 -14.23 -3.41 5.11
C TYR A 35 -14.16 -2.20 6.08
N ALA A 36 -14.49 -2.38 7.37
CA ALA A 36 -14.41 -1.35 8.40
C ALA A 36 -13.00 -1.22 8.99
N ARG A 37 -12.15 -2.25 8.82
CA ARG A 37 -10.71 -2.21 9.14
C ARG A 37 -9.86 -1.64 7.99
N THR A 38 -10.38 -1.62 6.77
CA THR A 38 -9.69 -1.20 5.54
C THR A 38 -9.84 0.27 5.20
N LYS A 39 -10.88 0.96 5.71
CA LYS A 39 -11.12 2.37 5.39
C LYS A 39 -10.29 3.27 6.30
N VAL A 40 -9.06 3.56 5.90
CA VAL A 40 -8.23 4.60 6.52
C VAL A 40 -8.87 5.96 6.23
N LYS A 41 -9.23 6.69 7.28
CA LYS A 41 -9.71 8.06 7.15
C LYS A 41 -8.52 9.01 7.19
N CYS A 42 -8.11 9.46 6.01
CA CYS A 42 -7.15 10.53 5.82
C CYS A 42 -7.87 11.88 5.82
N GLY A 43 -7.20 12.93 6.30
CA GLY A 43 -7.83 14.22 6.51
C GLY A 43 -8.09 14.97 5.21
N VAL A 44 -7.00 15.24 4.48
CA VAL A 44 -7.02 16.07 3.26
C VAL A 44 -6.54 15.26 2.05
N HIS A 45 -6.95 15.70 0.86
CA HIS A 45 -6.39 15.19 -0.38
C HIS A 45 -4.90 15.57 -0.48
N GLY A 46 -4.05 14.67 -0.96
CA GLY A 46 -2.61 14.91 -1.06
C GLY A 46 -1.84 14.80 0.27
N ASP A 47 -2.43 14.18 1.30
CA ASP A 47 -1.75 13.91 2.56
C ASP A 47 -0.51 13.03 2.33
N THR A 48 0.68 13.58 2.58
CA THR A 48 1.97 12.88 2.47
C THR A 48 2.37 12.16 3.76
N GLY A 49 1.47 12.14 4.75
CA GLY A 49 1.66 11.43 6.01
C GLY A 49 1.93 9.94 5.79
N PRO A 50 2.63 9.30 6.75
CA PRO A 50 3.25 7.98 6.55
C PRO A 50 2.24 6.88 6.21
N ALA A 51 0.98 7.01 6.64
CA ALA A 51 -0.06 6.05 6.25
C ALA A 51 -1.08 6.59 5.23
N CYS A 52 -1.10 7.88 4.96
CA CYS A 52 -2.11 8.53 4.11
C CYS A 52 -1.61 8.91 2.72
N ASN A 53 -0.34 8.65 2.43
CA ASN A 53 0.24 8.83 1.11
C ASN A 53 -0.38 7.93 0.03
N ALA A 54 -0.16 8.31 -1.23
CA ALA A 54 -0.67 7.61 -2.40
C ALA A 54 -0.16 6.15 -2.48
N ALA A 55 1.11 5.89 -2.12
CA ALA A 55 1.69 4.55 -2.11
C ALA A 55 0.89 3.61 -1.19
N GLY A 56 0.64 4.04 0.06
CA GLY A 56 -0.15 3.27 1.00
C GLY A 56 -1.61 3.11 0.58
N MET A 57 -2.18 4.06 -0.18
CA MET A 57 -3.52 3.88 -0.77
C MET A 57 -3.51 2.78 -1.84
N ILE A 58 -2.53 2.80 -2.73
CA ILE A 58 -2.35 1.80 -3.80
C ILE A 58 -2.12 0.41 -3.20
N ASP A 59 -1.24 0.28 -2.21
CA ASP A 59 -0.95 -1.00 -1.56
C ASP A 59 -2.21 -1.59 -0.90
N ARG A 60 -3.02 -0.75 -0.24
CA ARG A 60 -4.29 -1.20 0.36
C ARG A 60 -5.32 -1.61 -0.67
N MET A 61 -5.32 -0.94 -1.83
CA MET A 61 -6.25 -1.22 -2.93
C MET A 61 -5.88 -2.51 -3.66
N ILE A 62 -4.59 -2.73 -3.94
CA ILE A 62 -4.14 -3.85 -4.77
C ILE A 62 -3.74 -5.08 -3.93
N LEU A 63 -2.88 -4.93 -2.91
CA LEU A 63 -2.46 -6.05 -2.05
C LEU A 63 -3.52 -6.43 -1.01
N GLY A 64 -4.34 -5.46 -0.62
CA GLY A 64 -5.33 -5.62 0.44
C GLY A 64 -4.72 -5.55 1.83
N VAL A 65 -5.50 -5.04 2.79
CA VAL A 65 -5.05 -4.78 4.18
C VAL A 65 -4.60 -6.01 4.96
N GLN A 66 -4.91 -7.21 4.50
CA GLN A 66 -4.40 -8.44 5.12
C GLN A 66 -2.91 -8.65 4.86
N HIS A 67 -2.40 -8.14 3.73
CA HIS A 67 -0.99 -8.25 3.34
C HIS A 67 -0.11 -7.16 3.98
N LEU A 68 -0.71 -6.05 4.43
CA LEU A 68 0.01 -4.93 5.02
C LEU A 68 0.36 -5.17 6.49
N TYR A 69 1.47 -4.60 6.95
CA TYR A 69 1.86 -4.68 8.36
C TYR A 69 0.80 -4.00 9.24
N ARG A 70 0.28 -4.78 10.20
CA ARG A 70 -0.71 -4.28 11.19
C ARG A 70 -0.09 -3.41 12.28
N ARG A 71 1.22 -3.55 12.51
CA ARG A 71 2.01 -2.74 13.45
C ARG A 71 3.18 -2.11 12.70
N PRO A 72 2.92 -1.07 11.90
CA PRO A 72 3.94 -0.38 11.14
C PRO A 72 4.88 0.42 12.06
N ILE A 73 6.08 0.71 11.57
CA ILE A 73 7.15 1.36 12.36
C ILE A 73 6.73 2.74 12.89
N TYR A 74 5.95 3.50 12.12
CA TYR A 74 5.47 4.81 12.58
C TYR A 74 4.53 4.73 13.79
N ALA A 75 3.98 3.56 14.13
CA ALA A 75 3.18 3.38 15.34
C ALA A 75 4.02 3.56 16.62
N ARG A 76 5.35 3.52 16.52
CA ARG A 76 6.30 3.76 17.62
C ARG A 76 6.66 5.23 17.81
N THR A 77 6.20 6.12 16.92
CA THR A 77 6.49 7.56 17.01
C THR A 77 5.78 8.19 18.19
N LYS A 78 6.31 9.31 18.70
CA LYS A 78 5.70 10.09 19.80
C LYS A 78 4.25 10.50 19.54
N GLN A 79 3.84 10.64 18.27
CA GLN A 79 2.47 10.98 17.88
C GLN A 79 1.50 9.81 18.03
N CYS A 80 2.01 8.58 17.98
CA CYS A 80 1.21 7.35 17.94
C CYS A 80 1.41 6.45 19.18
N SER A 81 2.44 6.68 19.99
CA SER A 81 2.74 5.90 21.19
C SER A 81 3.17 6.79 22.35
N ILE A 82 2.51 6.62 23.51
CA ILE A 82 2.92 7.26 24.77
C ILE A 82 4.29 6.73 25.26
N ASN A 83 4.62 5.48 24.92
CA ASN A 83 5.87 4.81 25.31
C ASN A 83 6.98 4.94 24.25
N SER A 84 6.85 5.89 23.31
CA SER A 84 7.85 6.13 22.26
C SER A 84 9.27 6.20 22.87
N PRO A 85 10.26 5.49 22.30
CA PRO A 85 10.30 4.91 20.96
C PRO A 85 9.78 3.46 20.88
N ASP A 86 9.14 2.94 21.93
CA ASP A 86 8.52 1.62 21.89
C ASP A 86 7.03 1.70 21.56
N TYR A 87 6.44 0.56 21.22
CA TYR A 87 5.00 0.42 21.07
C TYR A 87 4.29 0.69 22.39
N GLY A 88 3.17 1.38 22.30
CA GLY A 88 2.41 1.79 23.48
C GLY A 88 0.98 2.14 23.13
N PRO A 89 0.17 2.49 24.13
CA PRO A 89 -1.18 2.98 23.91
C PRO A 89 -1.17 4.28 23.11
N LEU A 90 -2.26 4.49 22.36
CA LEU A 90 -2.44 5.67 21.53
C LEU A 90 -2.62 6.91 22.43
N PRO A 91 -1.88 8.02 22.23
CA PRO A 91 -2.13 9.24 22.98
C PRO A 91 -3.52 9.82 22.67
N PRO A 92 -4.12 10.59 23.60
CA PRO A 92 -5.51 11.07 23.48
C PRO A 92 -5.75 11.98 22.25
N ASN A 93 -4.71 12.63 21.73
CA ASN A 93 -4.75 13.48 20.55
C ASN A 93 -4.05 12.86 19.33
N ALA A 94 -3.97 11.53 19.27
CA ALA A 94 -3.31 10.84 18.17
C ALA A 94 -4.09 10.99 16.85
N PRO A 95 -3.41 11.17 15.71
CA PRO A 95 -4.07 11.22 14.42
C PRO A 95 -4.67 9.86 14.03
N SER A 96 -5.75 9.90 13.23
CA SER A 96 -6.49 8.70 12.79
C SER A 96 -5.65 7.71 12.00
N TRP A 97 -4.58 8.18 11.33
CA TRP A 97 -3.69 7.37 10.52
C TRP A 97 -2.72 6.51 11.36
N CYS A 98 -2.55 6.76 12.66
CA CYS A 98 -1.63 5.97 13.51
C CYS A 98 -1.98 4.47 13.56
N GLN A 99 -3.25 4.13 13.37
CA GLN A 99 -3.74 2.74 13.36
C GLN A 99 -3.86 2.15 11.96
N ALA A 100 -3.55 2.93 10.92
CA ALA A 100 -3.62 2.45 9.56
C ALA A 100 -2.53 1.39 9.35
N PRO A 101 -2.83 0.30 8.61
CA PRO A 101 -1.84 -0.68 8.21
C PRO A 101 -1.00 -0.11 7.05
N PHE A 102 0.29 -0.40 7.00
CA PHE A 102 1.21 0.13 6.00
C PHE A 102 2.29 -0.89 5.66
N ASP A 103 2.71 -0.91 4.41
CA ASP A 103 3.83 -1.73 3.95
C ASP A 103 4.97 -0.81 3.50
N PRO A 104 6.13 -0.83 4.17
CA PRO A 104 7.26 0.00 3.76
C PRO A 104 7.87 -0.41 2.42
N GLU A 105 7.62 -1.64 1.97
CA GLU A 105 8.06 -2.13 0.66
C GLU A 105 6.95 -1.91 -0.37
N GLY A 106 5.76 -2.46 -0.14
CA GLY A 106 4.61 -2.24 -1.01
C GLY A 106 4.84 -2.64 -2.48
N ILE A 107 3.88 -2.32 -3.34
CA ILE A 107 3.97 -2.63 -4.78
C ILE A 107 4.95 -1.71 -5.49
N LEU A 108 4.95 -0.43 -5.15
CA LEU A 108 5.75 0.54 -5.89
C LEU A 108 7.25 0.29 -5.71
N SER A 109 7.72 0.01 -4.49
CA SER A 109 9.12 -0.33 -4.27
C SER A 109 9.47 -1.68 -4.91
N THR A 110 8.61 -2.69 -4.80
CA THR A 110 8.88 -4.02 -5.36
C THR A 110 8.98 -4.00 -6.88
N VAL A 111 8.07 -3.30 -7.57
CA VAL A 111 8.14 -3.13 -9.03
C VAL A 111 9.42 -2.41 -9.44
N MET A 112 9.77 -1.32 -8.74
CA MET A 112 11.01 -0.61 -9.01
C MET A 112 12.24 -1.49 -8.81
N ALA A 113 12.28 -2.28 -7.73
CA ALA A 113 13.38 -3.21 -7.46
C ALA A 113 13.51 -4.29 -8.56
N ILE A 114 12.40 -4.86 -9.02
CA ILE A 114 12.38 -5.83 -10.13
C ILE A 114 12.94 -5.19 -11.39
N VAL A 115 12.47 -4.00 -11.75
CA VAL A 115 12.94 -3.26 -12.94
C VAL A 115 14.44 -2.98 -12.84
N THR A 116 14.93 -2.48 -11.70
CA THR A 116 16.36 -2.23 -11.49
C THR A 116 17.20 -3.50 -11.61
N CYS A 117 16.71 -4.63 -11.08
CA CYS A 117 17.38 -5.92 -11.20
C CYS A 117 17.50 -6.38 -12.66
N LEU A 118 16.41 -6.28 -13.43
CA LEU A 118 16.41 -6.64 -14.86
C LEU A 118 17.31 -5.73 -15.69
N ILE A 119 17.34 -4.43 -15.38
CA ILE A 119 18.26 -3.48 -16.01
C ILE A 119 19.71 -3.90 -15.71
N GLY A 120 20.04 -4.18 -14.45
CA GLY A 120 21.38 -4.66 -14.08
C GLY A 120 21.78 -5.95 -14.80
N LEU A 121 20.85 -6.89 -14.95
CA LEU A 121 21.05 -8.11 -15.73
C LEU A 121 21.34 -7.80 -17.20
N GLN A 122 20.60 -6.86 -17.81
CA GLN A 122 20.84 -6.43 -19.19
C GLN A 122 22.22 -5.80 -19.36
N PHE A 123 22.67 -4.96 -18.42
CA PHE A 123 24.04 -4.44 -18.42
C PHE A 123 25.08 -5.56 -18.34
N GLY A 124 24.89 -6.53 -17.44
CA GLY A 124 25.77 -7.69 -17.32
C GLY A 124 25.85 -8.51 -18.60
N HIS A 125 24.70 -8.77 -19.23
CA HIS A 125 24.61 -9.47 -20.51
C HIS A 125 25.40 -8.75 -21.62
N ILE A 126 25.27 -7.42 -21.72
CA ILE A 126 26.02 -6.62 -22.70
C ILE A 126 27.53 -6.70 -22.46
N ILE A 127 27.98 -6.66 -21.19
CA ILE A 127 29.40 -6.74 -20.84
C ILE A 127 30.01 -8.10 -21.25
N VAL A 128 29.26 -9.19 -21.05
CA VAL A 128 29.72 -10.55 -21.37
C VAL A 128 29.80 -10.75 -22.88
N HIS A 129 28.74 -10.40 -23.62
CA HIS A 129 28.62 -10.68 -25.06
C HIS A 129 29.37 -9.71 -25.97
N PHE A 130 29.38 -8.41 -25.65
CA PHE A 130 30.05 -7.41 -26.47
C PHE A 130 31.37 -7.04 -25.82
N LYS A 131 32.50 -7.24 -26.52
CA LYS A 131 33.84 -6.87 -26.02
C LYS A 131 34.26 -5.46 -26.47
N ASP A 132 33.73 -4.99 -27.59
CA ASP A 132 34.03 -3.65 -28.12
C ASP A 132 33.44 -2.54 -27.28
N HIS A 133 34.27 -1.57 -26.92
CA HIS A 133 33.89 -0.45 -26.05
C HIS A 133 32.85 0.47 -26.70
N ARG A 134 33.00 0.75 -28.00
CA ARG A 134 32.05 1.59 -28.76
C ARG A 134 30.66 0.98 -28.81
N ASN A 135 30.57 -0.33 -29.04
CA ASN A 135 29.30 -1.03 -29.13
C ASN A 135 28.58 -1.09 -27.77
N ARG A 136 29.33 -1.29 -26.68
CA ARG A 136 28.76 -1.19 -25.31
C ARG A 136 28.15 0.19 -25.05
N LEU A 137 28.90 1.25 -25.37
CA LEU A 137 28.44 2.62 -25.15
C LEU A 137 27.16 2.91 -25.94
N LEU A 138 27.10 2.52 -27.21
CA LEU A 138 25.91 2.69 -28.04
C LEU A 138 24.70 1.91 -27.50
N LEU A 139 24.90 0.66 -27.07
CA LEU A 139 23.84 -0.19 -26.50
C LEU A 139 23.31 0.31 -25.16
N TRP A 140 24.09 1.10 -24.40
CA TRP A 140 23.64 1.72 -23.16
C TRP A 140 23.00 3.08 -23.37
N LEU A 141 23.58 3.90 -24.26
CA LEU A 141 23.08 5.24 -24.56
C LEU A 141 21.73 5.21 -25.27
N ALA A 142 21.51 4.28 -26.21
CA ALA A 142 20.26 4.20 -26.96
C ALA A 142 19.01 3.96 -26.09
N PRO A 143 18.96 2.96 -25.19
CA PRO A 143 17.81 2.80 -24.30
C PRO A 143 17.73 3.92 -23.26
N SER A 144 18.87 4.45 -22.78
CA SER A 144 18.87 5.57 -21.84
C SER A 144 18.24 6.83 -22.43
N SER A 145 18.58 7.18 -23.67
CA SER A 145 17.98 8.33 -24.36
C SER A 145 16.48 8.11 -24.61
N ALA A 146 16.06 6.89 -24.95
CA ALA A 146 14.65 6.56 -25.09
C ALA A 146 13.86 6.77 -23.79
N PHE A 147 14.40 6.32 -22.64
CA PHE A 147 13.78 6.57 -21.34
C PHE A 147 13.70 8.06 -20.97
N ILE A 148 14.73 8.85 -21.31
CA ILE A 148 14.71 10.31 -21.10
C ILE A 148 13.60 10.96 -21.94
N VAL A 149 13.51 10.62 -23.23
CA VAL A 149 12.46 11.14 -24.11
C VAL A 149 11.07 10.75 -23.59
N LEU A 150 10.88 9.49 -23.19
CA LEU A 150 9.61 9.03 -22.60
C LEU A 150 9.26 9.81 -21.33
N GLY A 151 10.24 10.04 -20.45
CA GLY A 151 10.05 10.82 -19.23
C GLY A 151 9.63 12.27 -19.52
N LEU A 152 10.27 12.91 -20.51
CA LEU A 152 9.89 14.26 -20.95
C LEU A 152 8.49 14.30 -21.56
N LEU A 153 8.11 13.27 -22.33
CA LEU A 153 6.75 13.19 -22.87
C LEU A 153 5.72 13.08 -21.74
N CYS A 154 5.97 12.24 -20.74
CA CYS A 154 5.06 12.10 -19.58
C CYS A 154 4.99 13.35 -18.70
N ASP A 155 6.01 14.23 -18.70
CA ASP A 155 5.98 15.49 -17.94
C ASP A 155 5.17 16.59 -18.66
N VAL A 156 5.15 16.55 -19.99
CA VAL A 156 4.46 17.54 -20.83
C VAL A 156 2.94 17.29 -20.92
N PHE A 157 2.48 16.05 -20.70
CA PHE A 157 1.07 15.65 -20.76
C PHE A 157 0.45 15.46 -19.37
#